data_AF-A0ABD7HMR6-F1
#
_entry.id   AF-A0ABD7HMR6-F1
#
_cell.length_a   1.000
_cell.length_b   1.000
_cell.length_c   1.000
_cell.angle_alpha   90.00
_cell.angle_beta   90.00
_cell.angle_gamma   90.00
#
_symmetry.space_group_name_H-M   'P 1'
#
loop_
_entity.id
_entity.type
_entity.pdbx_description
1 polymer ?
#
loop_
_entity_poly.entity_id
_entity_poly.type
_entity_poly.pdbx_seq_one_letter_code
_entity_poly.pdbx_strand_id
1 'polypeptide(L)'
;MPLSNEEMLAKVRELPLPKKWDRAQFIKNIAEMRGRPIHLVPADTVTLAGSPCGLLIVRPDDDIIVHEAGTSEYHIDQIVCHEIGHMMLDHDRAQVDHPGVGPGADLLHTMMPNINPAAVRAVLGRTDFTNEQEIAAETFASKVMFAVLEKETRTSMMRSVFFRR
;
A
#
# COMPACT_ATOMS: atom_id res chain seq x y z
N MET A 1 -3.72 18.79 10.81
CA MET A 1 -2.92 19.37 9.71
C MET A 1 -2.25 18.23 8.98
N PRO A 2 -2.16 18.26 7.65
CA PRO A 2 -1.46 17.23 6.89
C PRO A 2 0.02 17.21 7.31
N LEU A 3 0.63 16.01 7.32
CA LEU A 3 2.04 15.86 7.62
C LEU A 3 2.87 16.58 6.56
N SER A 4 3.90 17.30 7.01
CA SER A 4 4.92 17.82 6.10
C SER A 4 5.71 16.67 5.46
N ASN A 5 6.41 16.98 4.36
CA ASN A 5 7.28 16.02 3.68
C ASN A 5 8.38 15.44 4.58
N GLU A 6 8.88 16.23 5.54
CA GLU A 6 9.92 15.81 6.48
C GLU A 6 9.35 14.86 7.55
N GLU A 7 8.19 15.21 8.12
CA GLU A 7 7.49 14.34 9.08
C GLU A 7 7.06 13.01 8.44
N MET A 8 6.59 13.06 7.19
CA MET A 8 6.25 11.85 6.42
C MET A 8 7.47 10.96 6.24
N LEU A 9 8.61 11.54 5.85
CA LEU A 9 9.85 10.78 5.67
C LEU A 9 10.37 10.21 7.00
N ALA A 10 10.23 10.96 8.10
CA ALA A 10 10.60 10.47 9.43
C ALA A 10 9.76 9.24 9.82
N LYS A 11 8.44 9.30 9.64
CA LYS A 11 7.54 8.15 9.86
C LYS A 11 7.89 6.95 8.99
N VAL A 12 8.14 7.17 7.70
CA VAL A 12 8.54 6.10 6.77
C VAL A 12 9.83 5.41 7.22
N ARG A 13 10.79 6.15 7.77
CA ARG A 13 12.06 5.59 8.25
C ARG A 13 11.90 4.71 9.50
N GLU A 14 10.82 4.86 10.25
CA GLU A 14 10.49 4.00 11.40
C GLU A 14 9.92 2.65 10.97
N LEU A 15 9.46 2.53 9.73
CA LEU A 15 8.91 1.28 9.20
C LEU A 15 10.00 0.23 8.98
N PRO A 16 9.64 -1.06 9.02
CA PRO A 16 10.54 -2.16 8.71
C PRO A 16 10.83 -2.26 7.20
N LEU A 17 11.52 -1.25 6.64
CA LEU A 17 11.85 -1.19 5.21
C LEU A 17 12.92 -2.23 4.84
N PRO A 18 12.78 -2.90 3.68
CA PRO A 18 13.80 -3.83 3.19
C PRO A 18 15.12 -3.09 2.92
N LYS A 19 16.24 -3.83 2.90
CA LYS A 19 17.59 -3.23 2.69
C LYS A 19 17.80 -2.73 1.26
N LYS A 20 17.18 -3.43 0.30
CA LYS A 20 17.04 -3.07 -1.11
C LYS A 20 15.56 -3.17 -1.43
N TRP A 21 15.10 -2.49 -2.47
CA TRP A 21 13.69 -2.60 -2.84
C TRP A 21 13.35 -4.05 -3.20
N ASP A 22 12.36 -4.58 -2.50
CA ASP A 22 11.73 -5.87 -2.75
C ASP A 22 10.30 -5.74 -2.23
N ARG A 23 9.35 -5.70 -3.17
CA ARG A 23 7.92 -5.52 -2.89
C ARG A 23 7.37 -6.60 -1.96
N ALA A 24 7.72 -7.87 -2.21
CA ALA A 24 7.22 -8.98 -1.40
C ALA A 24 7.75 -8.92 0.03
N GLN A 25 9.03 -8.58 0.20
CA GLN A 25 9.62 -8.40 1.53
C GLN A 25 9.02 -7.19 2.26
N PHE A 26 8.75 -6.09 1.55
CA PHE A 26 8.09 -4.93 2.13
C PHE A 26 6.69 -5.28 2.65
N ILE A 27 5.86 -5.93 1.83
CA ILE A 27 4.52 -6.39 2.22
C ILE A 27 4.61 -7.31 3.45
N LYS A 28 5.52 -8.29 3.42
CA LYS A 28 5.75 -9.21 4.54
C LYS A 28 6.10 -8.47 5.83
N ASN A 29 7.03 -7.52 5.76
CA ASN A 29 7.47 -6.76 6.93
C ASN A 29 6.34 -5.93 7.54
N ILE A 30 5.51 -5.29 6.71
CA ILE A 30 4.35 -4.52 7.19
C ILE A 30 3.29 -5.44 7.78
N ALA A 31 3.03 -6.59 7.16
CA ALA A 31 2.10 -7.59 7.69
C ALA A 31 2.54 -8.11 9.07
N GLU A 32 3.83 -8.43 9.24
CA GLU A 32 4.41 -8.86 10.52
C GLU A 32 4.30 -7.76 11.59
N MET A 33 4.63 -6.51 11.24
CA MET A 33 4.52 -5.37 12.15
C MET A 33 3.09 -5.13 12.63
N ARG A 34 2.10 -5.30 11.75
CA ARG A 34 0.67 -5.15 12.08
C ARG A 34 0.09 -6.39 12.78
N GLY A 35 0.80 -7.52 12.79
CA GLY A 35 0.25 -8.80 13.21
C GLY A 35 -0.90 -9.29 12.33
N ARG A 36 -0.95 -8.85 11.07
CA ARG A 36 -2.09 -9.00 10.18
C ARG A 36 -1.64 -9.25 8.74
N PRO A 37 -1.96 -10.41 8.13
CA PRO A 37 -1.54 -10.73 6.78
C PRO A 37 -2.02 -9.72 5.73
N ILE A 38 -1.18 -9.51 4.72
CA ILE A 38 -1.50 -8.69 3.55
C ILE A 38 -1.24 -9.55 2.31
N HIS A 39 -2.25 -9.65 1.45
CA HIS A 39 -2.19 -10.39 0.19
C HIS A 39 -2.16 -9.42 -0.99
N LEU A 40 -1.30 -9.67 -1.97
CA LEU A 40 -1.26 -8.93 -3.22
C LEU A 40 -1.90 -9.78 -4.32
N VAL A 41 -2.92 -9.24 -4.99
CA VAL A 41 -3.67 -9.96 -6.02
C VAL A 41 -3.72 -9.13 -7.31
N PRO A 42 -3.27 -9.68 -8.45
CA PRO A 42 -3.51 -9.05 -9.74
C PRO A 42 -4.97 -9.26 -10.18
N ALA A 43 -5.60 -8.23 -10.75
CA ALA A 43 -6.91 -8.33 -11.38
C ALA A 43 -6.97 -7.51 -12.67
N ASP A 44 -7.94 -7.82 -13.54
CA ASP A 44 -8.30 -6.95 -14.67
C ASP A 44 -9.16 -5.80 -14.11
N THR A 45 -8.48 -4.70 -13.82
CA THR A 45 -9.06 -3.47 -13.28
C THR A 45 -9.33 -2.44 -14.38
N VAL A 46 -9.14 -2.78 -15.67
CA VAL A 46 -9.40 -1.87 -16.80
C VAL A 46 -10.86 -1.39 -16.82
N THR A 47 -11.76 -2.18 -16.23
CA THR A 47 -13.18 -1.84 -16.05
C THR A 47 -13.46 -0.96 -14.82
N LEU A 48 -12.51 -0.80 -13.88
CA LEU A 48 -12.57 0.22 -12.84
C LEU A 48 -12.31 1.58 -13.49
N ALA A 49 -13.40 2.25 -13.85
CA ALA A 49 -13.42 3.57 -14.42
C ALA A 49 -12.39 4.54 -13.80
N GLY A 50 -11.26 4.72 -14.49
CA GLY A 50 -10.49 5.96 -14.48
C GLY A 50 -9.63 6.28 -13.26
N SER A 51 -9.24 5.32 -12.43
CA SER A 51 -8.28 5.60 -11.35
C SER A 51 -7.00 4.77 -11.44
N PRO A 52 -5.81 5.39 -11.40
CA PRO A 52 -4.52 4.69 -11.32
C PRO A 52 -4.25 4.03 -9.95
N CYS A 53 -5.18 4.14 -8.98
CA CYS A 53 -5.03 3.55 -7.65
C CYS A 53 -5.51 2.09 -7.61
N GLY A 54 -4.96 1.29 -6.70
CA GLY A 54 -5.39 -0.08 -6.47
C GLY A 54 -6.72 -0.13 -5.72
N LEU A 55 -7.06 -1.32 -5.23
CA LEU A 55 -8.11 -1.47 -4.23
C LEU A 55 -7.56 -2.09 -2.96
N LEU A 56 -8.07 -1.62 -1.83
CA LEU A 56 -7.87 -2.24 -0.53
C LEU A 56 -9.16 -2.93 -0.08
N ILE A 57 -9.11 -4.24 0.08
CA ILE A 57 -10.19 -5.05 0.64
C ILE A 57 -9.80 -5.43 2.07
N VAL A 58 -10.55 -4.92 3.04
CA VAL A 58 -10.34 -5.20 4.46
C VAL A 58 -11.25 -6.36 4.87
N ARG A 59 -10.70 -7.43 5.43
CA ARG A 59 -11.46 -8.58 5.97
C ARG A 59 -11.34 -8.66 7.49
N PRO A 60 -11.91 -9.64 8.21
CA PRO A 60 -11.70 -9.74 9.65
C PRO A 60 -10.25 -10.03 10.05
N ASP A 61 -9.55 -10.89 9.30
CA ASP A 61 -8.28 -11.47 9.73
C ASP A 61 -7.08 -11.06 8.87
N ASP A 62 -7.32 -10.51 7.68
CA ASP A 62 -6.29 -10.10 6.73
C ASP A 62 -6.78 -8.97 5.81
N ASP A 63 -5.86 -8.42 5.03
CA ASP A 63 -6.15 -7.39 4.03
C ASP A 63 -5.67 -7.85 2.65
N ILE A 64 -6.36 -7.42 1.60
CA ILE A 64 -6.00 -7.70 0.21
C ILE A 64 -5.78 -6.37 -0.50
N ILE A 65 -4.61 -6.24 -1.13
CA ILE A 65 -4.30 -5.18 -2.08
C ILE A 65 -4.50 -5.75 -3.48
N VAL A 66 -5.34 -5.11 -4.28
CA VAL A 66 -5.58 -5.45 -5.68
C VAL A 66 -4.89 -4.44 -6.57
N HIS A 67 -4.20 -4.93 -7.60
CA HIS A 67 -3.57 -4.09 -8.61
C HIS A 67 -3.90 -4.57 -10.04
N GLU A 68 -3.75 -3.66 -11.00
CA GLU A 68 -3.89 -3.99 -12.42
C GLU A 68 -2.86 -5.03 -12.86
N ALA A 69 -3.31 -6.11 -13.50
CA ALA A 69 -2.45 -7.17 -14.02
C ALA A 69 -1.62 -6.72 -15.23
N GLY A 70 -2.16 -5.83 -16.06
CA GLY A 70 -1.55 -5.35 -17.31
C GLY A 70 -0.60 -4.16 -17.18
N THR A 71 -0.06 -3.87 -15.98
CA THR A 71 0.77 -2.68 -15.74
C THR A 71 2.24 -2.99 -15.41
N SER A 72 3.09 -1.96 -15.44
CA SER A 72 4.53 -2.12 -15.19
C SER A 72 4.83 -2.45 -13.73
N GLU A 73 5.92 -3.19 -13.46
CA GLU A 73 6.39 -3.50 -12.10
C GLU A 73 6.53 -2.27 -11.20
N TYR A 74 7.06 -1.17 -11.75
CA TYR A 74 7.17 0.09 -11.02
C TYR A 74 5.80 0.66 -10.61
N HIS A 75 4.81 0.53 -11.48
CA HIS A 75 3.47 1.00 -11.17
C HIS A 75 2.80 0.11 -10.11
N ILE A 76 3.01 -1.21 -10.15
CA ILE A 76 2.58 -2.13 -9.09
C ILE A 76 3.23 -1.73 -7.75
N ASP A 77 4.52 -1.39 -7.75
CA ASP A 77 5.22 -0.93 -6.55
C ASP A 77 4.61 0.36 -5.99
N GLN A 78 4.29 1.34 -6.85
CA GLN A 78 3.62 2.58 -6.43
C GLN A 78 2.23 2.31 -5.85
N ILE A 79 1.41 1.50 -6.52
CA ILE A 79 0.08 1.09 -6.02
C ILE A 79 0.23 0.45 -4.64
N VAL A 80 1.12 -0.52 -4.47
CA VAL A 80 1.31 -1.20 -3.18
C VAL A 80 1.75 -0.23 -2.08
N CYS A 81 2.69 0.67 -2.38
CA CYS A 81 3.14 1.65 -1.40
C CYS A 81 2.04 2.65 -1.05
N HIS A 82 1.20 3.02 -2.01
CA HIS A 82 0.07 3.93 -1.86
C HIS A 82 -1.01 3.30 -0.97
N GLU A 83 -1.45 2.06 -1.27
CA GLU A 83 -2.44 1.36 -0.44
C GLU A 83 -1.93 1.09 0.98
N ILE A 84 -0.65 0.74 1.13
CA ILE A 84 -0.02 0.64 2.47
C ILE A 84 0.04 2.02 3.15
N GLY A 85 0.21 3.10 2.39
CA GLY A 85 0.12 4.47 2.89
C GLY A 85 -1.22 4.75 3.56
N HIS A 86 -2.34 4.35 2.95
CA HIS A 86 -3.66 4.46 3.58
C HIS A 86 -3.73 3.71 4.92
N MET A 87 -3.20 2.47 4.98
CA MET A 87 -3.17 1.70 6.23
C MET A 87 -2.31 2.37 7.31
N MET A 88 -1.11 2.87 6.95
CA MET A 88 -0.13 3.40 7.90
C MET A 88 -0.47 4.80 8.39
N LEU A 89 -1.30 5.51 7.64
CA LEU A 89 -1.83 6.83 8.01
C LEU A 89 -3.24 6.73 8.61
N ASP A 90 -3.73 5.52 8.88
CA ASP A 90 -5.06 5.24 9.46
C ASP A 90 -6.21 5.86 8.65
N HIS A 91 -6.07 5.96 7.32
CA HIS A 91 -7.09 6.53 6.44
C HIS A 91 -8.32 5.62 6.27
N ASP A 92 -8.16 4.32 6.49
CA ASP A 92 -9.18 3.28 6.37
C ASP A 92 -10.05 3.11 7.62
N ARG A 93 -9.64 3.66 8.78
CA ARG A 93 -10.30 3.46 10.08
C ARG A 93 -11.80 3.79 10.06
N ALA A 94 -12.17 4.95 9.52
CA ALA A 94 -13.56 5.40 9.56
C ALA A 94 -14.50 4.46 8.78
N GLN A 95 -13.99 3.85 7.71
CA GLN A 95 -14.70 2.92 6.84
C GLN A 95 -14.70 1.49 7.40
N VAL A 96 -13.68 1.12 8.19
CA VAL A 96 -13.63 -0.16 8.92
C VAL A 96 -14.56 -0.18 10.13
N ASP A 97 -14.65 0.93 10.87
CA ASP A 97 -15.48 1.05 12.08
C ASP A 97 -16.98 1.20 11.75
N HIS A 98 -17.29 1.75 10.58
CA HIS A 98 -18.63 1.82 10.03
C HIS A 98 -18.71 1.02 8.72
N PRO A 99 -18.76 -0.32 8.80
CA PRO A 99 -18.79 -1.16 7.62
C PRO A 99 -20.06 -0.87 6.82
N GLY A 100 -19.86 -0.16 5.71
CA GLY A 100 -20.84 0.07 4.66
C GLY A 100 -20.34 -0.60 3.40
N VAL A 101 -21.25 -1.21 2.66
CA VAL A 101 -20.99 -1.69 1.30
C VAL A 101 -20.82 -0.45 0.43
N GLY A 102 -19.59 0.07 0.38
CA GLY A 102 -19.24 1.21 -0.49
C GLY A 102 -19.44 0.84 -1.97
N PRO A 103 -19.37 1.83 -2.89
CA PRO A 103 -19.54 1.60 -4.33
C PRO A 103 -18.63 0.50 -4.90
N GLY A 104 -17.52 0.18 -4.23
CA GLY A 104 -16.57 -0.88 -4.61
C GLY A 104 -17.05 -2.32 -4.39
N ALA A 105 -18.16 -2.57 -3.69
CA ALA A 105 -18.57 -3.95 -3.39
C ALA A 105 -19.23 -4.69 -4.56
N ASP A 106 -20.01 -4.02 -5.41
CA ASP A 106 -20.56 -4.62 -6.65
C ASP A 106 -19.43 -5.02 -7.59
N LEU A 107 -18.38 -4.20 -7.59
CA LEU A 107 -17.17 -4.38 -8.36
C LEU A 107 -16.31 -5.54 -7.82
N LEU A 108 -16.22 -5.70 -6.50
CA LEU A 108 -15.53 -6.83 -5.87
C LEU A 108 -16.05 -8.18 -6.36
N HIS A 109 -17.36 -8.36 -6.48
CA HIS A 109 -17.95 -9.60 -6.99
C HIS A 109 -17.56 -9.91 -8.44
N THR A 110 -17.33 -8.88 -9.25
CA THR A 110 -16.94 -9.02 -10.65
C THR A 110 -15.48 -9.46 -10.76
N MET A 111 -14.58 -8.88 -9.96
CA MET A 111 -13.14 -9.21 -9.99
C MET A 111 -12.77 -10.46 -9.20
N MET A 112 -13.46 -10.70 -8.09
CA MET A 112 -13.17 -11.80 -7.17
C MET A 112 -14.45 -12.60 -6.91
N PRO A 113 -15.00 -13.31 -7.90
CA PRO A 113 -16.29 -14.00 -7.78
C PRO A 113 -16.33 -15.06 -6.67
N ASN A 114 -15.17 -15.55 -6.25
CA ASN A 114 -15.03 -16.53 -5.17
C ASN A 114 -14.87 -15.92 -3.77
N ILE A 115 -14.83 -14.59 -3.64
CA ILE A 115 -14.75 -13.95 -2.32
C ILE A 115 -16.13 -14.03 -1.64
N ASN A 116 -16.17 -14.44 -0.37
CA ASN A 116 -17.39 -14.38 0.41
C ASN A 116 -17.66 -12.91 0.80
N PRO A 117 -18.74 -12.26 0.34
CA PRO A 117 -19.01 -10.86 0.65
C PRO A 117 -19.22 -10.62 2.13
N ALA A 118 -19.77 -11.60 2.85
CA ALA A 118 -19.95 -11.53 4.30
C ALA A 118 -18.61 -11.57 5.06
N ALA A 119 -17.51 -11.96 4.40
CA ALA A 119 -16.17 -11.94 4.94
C ALA A 119 -15.42 -10.62 4.64
N VAL A 120 -16.07 -9.65 4.00
CA VAL A 120 -15.49 -8.35 3.67
C VAL A 120 -16.06 -7.28 4.59
N ARG A 121 -15.18 -6.52 5.25
CA ARG A 121 -15.54 -5.38 6.10
C ARG A 121 -15.67 -4.10 5.28
N ALA A 122 -14.75 -3.89 4.34
CA ALA A 122 -14.75 -2.74 3.47
C ALA A 122 -14.04 -3.06 2.14
N VAL A 123 -14.47 -2.40 1.08
CA VAL A 123 -13.74 -2.30 -0.20
C VAL A 123 -13.49 -0.82 -0.42
N LEU A 124 -12.22 -0.43 -0.43
CA LEU A 124 -11.78 0.96 -0.52
C LEU A 124 -11.04 1.15 -1.83
N GLY A 125 -11.50 2.11 -2.62
CA GLY A 125 -10.77 2.67 -3.75
C GLY A 125 -10.62 4.18 -3.60
N ARG A 126 -10.06 4.82 -4.62
CA ARG A 126 -9.79 6.26 -4.63
C ARG A 126 -10.99 7.15 -4.26
N THR A 127 -12.20 6.78 -4.65
CA THR A 127 -13.40 7.58 -4.38
C THR A 127 -13.82 7.56 -2.91
N ASP A 128 -13.27 6.64 -2.12
CA ASP A 128 -13.57 6.48 -0.69
C ASP A 128 -12.66 7.33 0.21
N PHE A 129 -11.71 8.07 -0.37
CA PHE A 129 -10.77 8.93 0.34
C PHE A 129 -10.88 10.40 -0.11
N THR A 130 -10.55 11.30 0.81
CA THR A 130 -10.45 12.74 0.50
C THR A 130 -9.19 13.04 -0.32
N ASN A 131 -9.19 14.15 -1.06
CA ASN A 131 -8.00 14.60 -1.81
C ASN A 131 -6.75 14.74 -0.91
N GLU A 132 -6.91 15.16 0.34
CA GLU A 132 -5.79 15.28 1.28
C GLU A 132 -5.22 13.91 1.66
N GLN A 133 -6.09 12.91 1.87
CA GLN A 133 -5.67 11.53 2.15
C GLN A 133 -4.95 10.90 0.96
N GLU A 134 -5.47 11.11 -0.26
CA GLU A 134 -4.85 10.65 -1.51
C GLU A 134 -3.45 11.26 -1.71
N ILE A 135 -3.32 12.57 -1.51
CA ILE A 135 -2.02 13.25 -1.60
C ILE A 135 -1.05 12.71 -0.54
N ALA A 136 -1.53 12.46 0.68
CA ALA A 136 -0.70 11.92 1.75
C ALA A 136 -0.25 10.47 1.47
N ALA A 137 -1.13 9.62 0.93
CA ALA A 137 -0.80 8.25 0.51
C ALA A 137 0.21 8.23 -0.64
N GLU A 138 0.04 9.10 -1.65
CA GLU A 138 0.98 9.26 -2.76
C GLU A 138 2.35 9.76 -2.27
N THR A 139 2.34 10.73 -1.36
CA THR A 139 3.57 11.26 -0.75
C THR A 139 4.28 10.17 0.04
N PHE A 140 3.54 9.41 0.86
CA PHE A 140 4.07 8.26 1.59
C PHE A 140 4.74 7.27 0.64
N ALA A 141 4.09 6.91 -0.47
CA ALA A 141 4.62 5.96 -1.44
C ALA A 141 5.96 6.43 -2.03
N SER A 142 6.03 7.70 -2.42
CA SER A 142 7.27 8.33 -2.90
C SER A 142 8.37 8.32 -1.83
N LYS A 143 8.04 8.55 -0.56
CA LYS A 143 9.02 8.55 0.55
C LYS A 143 9.54 7.15 0.86
N VAL A 144 8.72 6.10 0.74
CA VAL A 144 9.18 4.70 0.91
C VAL A 144 10.29 4.39 -0.08
N MET A 145 10.08 4.68 -1.36
CA MET A 145 11.09 4.45 -2.40
C MET A 145 12.37 5.24 -2.13
N PHE A 146 12.25 6.51 -1.74
CA PHE A 146 13.40 7.33 -1.38
C PHE A 146 14.18 6.77 -0.18
N ALA A 147 13.50 6.37 0.89
CA ALA A 147 14.12 5.86 2.10
C ALA A 147 14.86 4.53 1.85
N VAL A 148 14.31 3.66 1.00
CA VAL A 148 14.97 2.40 0.62
C VAL A 148 16.24 2.67 -0.22
N LEU A 149 16.17 3.57 -1.20
CA LEU A 149 17.33 3.96 -2.00
C LEU A 149 18.44 4.62 -1.15
N GLU A 150 18.06 5.46 -0.20
CA GLU A 150 19.00 6.06 0.76
C GLU A 150 19.71 4.98 1.58
N LYS A 151 18.97 3.99 2.09
CA LYS A 151 19.49 2.87 2.89
C LYS A 151 20.44 1.97 2.09
N GLU A 152 20.11 1.71 0.83
CA GLU A 152 20.97 0.95 -0.08
C GLU A 152 22.28 1.69 -0.35
N THR A 153 22.20 2.99 -0.64
CA THR A 153 23.37 3.84 -0.93
C THR A 153 24.30 3.91 0.28
N ARG A 154 23.76 4.12 1.48
CA ARG A 154 24.55 4.12 2.74
C ARG A 154 25.22 2.77 2.99
N THR A 155 24.51 1.66 2.76
CA THR A 155 25.07 0.31 2.92
C THR A 155 26.21 0.04 1.94
N SER A 156 26.05 0.50 0.70
CA SER A 156 27.08 0.39 -0.35
C SER A 156 28.33 1.19 0.00
N MET A 157 28.20 2.45 0.42
CA MET A 157 29.32 3.28 0.87
C MET A 157 30.06 2.66 2.05
N MET A 158 29.33 2.11 3.02
CA MET A 158 29.95 1.47 4.17
C MET A 158 30.79 0.25 3.74
N ARG A 159 30.27 -0.56 2.81
CA ARG A 159 31.05 -1.68 2.22
C ARG A 159 32.30 -1.21 1.48
N SER A 160 32.23 -0.16 0.67
CA SER A 160 33.40 0.31 -0.08
C SER A 160 34.52 0.85 0.81
N VAL A 161 34.17 1.48 1.95
CA VAL A 161 35.14 1.96 2.93
C VAL A 161 35.86 0.80 3.64
N PHE A 162 35.13 -0.25 4.06
CA PHE A 162 35.72 -1.36 4.81
C PHE A 162 36.41 -2.43 3.95
N PHE A 163 36.10 -2.51 2.66
CA PHE A 163 36.64 -3.55 1.76
C PHE A 163 37.52 -2.98 0.63
N ARG A 164 38.06 -1.77 0.80
CA ARG A 164 39.05 -1.19 -0.11
C ARG A 164 40.36 -1.99 -0.04
N ARG A 165 40.58 -2.91 -0.97
CA ARG A 165 41.90 -3.50 -1.27
C ARG A 165 42.57 -2.69 -2.36
#